data_AF-A0A4Q3X263-F1
#
_entry.id   AF-A0A4Q3X263-F1
#
_cell.length_a   1.000
_cell.length_b   1.000
_cell.length_c   1.000
_cell.angle_alpha   90.00
_cell.angle_beta   90.00
_cell.angle_gamma   90.00
#
_symmetry.space_group_name_H-M   'P 1'
#
loop_
_entity.id
_entity.type
_entity.pdbx_description
1 polymer ?
#
loop_
_entity_poly.entity_id
_entity_poly.type
_entity_poly.pdbx_seq_one_letter_code
_entity_poly.pdbx_strand_id
1 'polypeptide(L)'
;MANEDEDLIPEKGDDETPSLTARLVRVVRTESSEVYIIWQDDVRLGQVDLHYGWDLIHATLMIEKDLTSEQQADLVDLIDQDVVSSHLPRFAREDFLVTVFRGKELDPFSDGPDTEDMDEEEEY
;
A
#
# COMPACT_ATOMS: atom_id res chain seq x y z
N MET A 1 30.45 -17.61 45.83
CA MET A 1 29.80 -16.32 45.53
C MET A 1 29.78 -16.23 44.02
N ALA A 2 28.61 -16.46 43.44
CA ALA A 2 28.39 -16.36 42.00
C ALA A 2 28.42 -14.87 41.65
N ASN A 3 29.20 -14.49 40.64
CA ASN A 3 28.98 -13.23 39.94
C ASN A 3 27.94 -13.54 38.87
N GLU A 4 26.79 -12.89 39.01
CA GLU A 4 25.71 -12.90 38.04
C GLU A 4 26.19 -12.07 36.85
N ASP A 5 26.57 -12.76 35.76
CA ASP A 5 26.60 -12.17 34.44
C ASP A 5 25.16 -11.82 34.10
N GLU A 6 24.77 -10.57 34.39
CA GLU A 6 23.52 -9.99 33.92
C GLU A 6 23.59 -9.95 32.39
N ASP A 7 22.85 -10.87 31.77
CA ASP A 7 22.50 -10.85 30.36
C ASP A 7 22.05 -9.44 29.96
N LEU A 8 22.93 -8.71 29.27
CA LEU A 8 22.57 -7.52 28.50
C LEU A 8 21.63 -7.97 27.39
N ILE A 9 20.33 -7.98 27.69
CA ILE A 9 19.27 -8.04 26.68
C ILE A 9 19.49 -6.81 25.79
N PRO A 10 19.75 -6.94 24.48
CA PRO A 10 19.82 -5.77 23.63
C PRO A 10 18.44 -5.11 23.67
N GLU A 11 18.40 -3.84 24.09
CA GLU A 11 17.20 -3.03 23.98
C GLU A 11 16.72 -3.13 22.54
N LYS A 12 15.48 -3.59 22.38
CA LYS A 12 14.79 -3.69 21.10
C LYS A 12 14.78 -2.29 20.50
N GLY A 13 15.69 -2.08 19.54
CA GLY A 13 15.89 -0.81 18.86
C GLY A 13 14.58 -0.27 18.30
N ASP A 14 14.37 1.00 18.63
CA ASP A 14 13.54 2.01 17.99
C ASP A 14 12.13 1.59 17.55
N ASP A 15 11.14 2.10 18.28
CA ASP A 15 9.82 2.43 17.75
C ASP A 15 10.02 3.54 16.69
N GLU A 16 10.59 3.17 15.54
CA GLU A 16 10.75 4.05 14.38
C GLU A 16 9.36 4.44 13.93
N THR A 17 8.97 5.64 14.31
CA THR A 17 7.80 6.30 13.75
C THR A 17 8.03 6.31 12.24
N PRO A 18 7.10 5.79 11.42
CA PRO A 18 7.33 5.70 9.99
C PRO A 18 7.68 7.09 9.47
N SER A 19 8.77 7.17 8.71
CA SER A 19 9.26 8.42 8.12
C SER A 19 8.22 9.03 7.17
N LEU A 20 7.25 8.21 6.75
CA LEU A 20 6.11 8.56 5.91
C LEU A 20 4.77 8.10 6.52
N THR A 21 3.84 9.04 6.72
CA THR A 21 2.41 8.70 6.94
C THR A 21 1.64 8.86 5.63
N ALA A 22 0.97 7.79 5.19
CA ALA A 22 0.17 7.77 3.98
C ALA A 22 -1.20 7.12 4.23
N ARG A 23 -2.16 7.46 3.38
CA ARG A 23 -3.53 6.92 3.38
C ARG A 23 -3.79 6.16 2.08
N LEU A 24 -4.27 4.93 2.22
CA LEU A 24 -4.62 4.06 1.10
C LEU A 24 -6.13 4.16 0.81
N VAL A 25 -6.49 4.52 -0.41
CA VAL A 25 -7.89 4.60 -0.88
C VAL A 25 -8.14 3.54 -1.93
N ARG A 26 -8.94 2.54 -1.57
CA ARG A 26 -9.30 1.48 -2.52
C ARG A 26 -10.25 2.01 -3.59
N VAL A 27 -9.90 1.79 -4.85
CA VAL A 27 -10.71 2.16 -6.02
C VAL A 27 -11.26 0.96 -6.78
N VAL A 28 -10.59 -0.19 -6.69
CA VAL A 28 -11.06 -1.46 -7.28
C VAL A 28 -10.91 -2.58 -6.27
N ARG A 29 -11.91 -3.48 -6.24
CA ARG A 29 -11.85 -4.76 -5.54
C ARG A 29 -12.49 -5.86 -6.37
N THR A 30 -11.74 -6.93 -6.60
CA THR A 30 -12.24 -8.18 -7.17
C THR A 30 -11.92 -9.32 -6.21
N GLU A 31 -12.25 -10.55 -6.60
CA GLU A 31 -11.90 -11.74 -5.82
C GLU A 31 -10.38 -11.93 -5.70
N SER A 32 -9.62 -11.59 -6.74
CA SER A 32 -8.19 -11.88 -6.85
C SER A 32 -7.32 -10.63 -7.01
N SER A 33 -7.87 -9.42 -6.93
CA SER A 33 -7.09 -8.19 -7.11
C SER A 33 -7.71 -6.98 -6.41
N GLU A 34 -6.87 -6.05 -5.99
CA GLU A 34 -7.27 -4.77 -5.42
C GLU A 34 -6.39 -3.64 -5.96
N VAL A 35 -6.96 -2.44 -6.14
CA VAL A 35 -6.20 -1.25 -6.55
C VAL A 35 -6.42 -0.15 -5.54
N TYR A 36 -5.33 0.48 -5.10
CA TYR A 36 -5.35 1.57 -4.14
C TYR A 36 -4.61 2.79 -4.67
N ILE A 37 -5.21 3.98 -4.49
CA ILE A 37 -4.52 5.26 -4.63
C ILE A 37 -3.89 5.63 -3.29
N ILE A 38 -2.64 6.06 -3.34
CA ILE A 38 -1.82 6.41 -2.17
C ILE A 38 -1.78 7.93 -2.04
N TRP A 39 -2.20 8.42 -0.88
CA TRP A 39 -2.23 9.85 -0.56
C TRP A 39 -1.33 10.15 0.63
N GLN A 40 -0.62 11.26 0.59
CA GLN A 40 -0.02 11.91 1.76
C GLN A 40 -0.65 13.28 1.88
N ASP A 41 -1.38 13.50 2.96
CA ASP A 41 -2.28 14.64 3.11
C ASP A 41 -3.21 14.76 1.87
N ASP A 42 -3.13 15.87 1.14
CA ASP A 42 -3.87 16.15 -0.10
C ASP A 42 -3.04 15.89 -1.38
N VAL A 43 -1.86 15.29 -1.24
CA VAL A 43 -0.95 15.00 -2.35
C VAL A 43 -1.02 13.54 -2.73
N ARG A 44 -1.33 13.26 -4.00
CA ARG A 44 -1.22 11.91 -4.54
C ARG A 44 0.26 11.50 -4.65
N LEU A 45 0.60 10.41 -3.98
CA LEU A 45 1.94 9.82 -4.02
C LEU A 45 2.07 8.77 -5.12
N GLY A 46 0.99 8.09 -5.45
CA GLY A 46 1.02 7.02 -6.45
C GLY A 46 -0.16 6.07 -6.37
N GLN A 47 0.03 4.87 -6.91
CA GLN A 47 -0.95 3.80 -6.95
C GLN A 47 -0.27 2.45 -6.68
N VAL A 48 -0.99 1.53 -6.02
CA VAL A 48 -0.59 0.13 -5.93
C VAL A 48 -1.67 -0.78 -6.48
N ASP A 49 -1.24 -1.70 -7.35
CA ASP A 49 -2.07 -2.78 -7.89
C ASP A 49 -1.63 -4.08 -7.23
N LEU A 50 -2.57 -4.75 -6.56
CA LEU A 50 -2.37 -6.00 -5.85
C LEU A 50 -3.03 -7.15 -6.60
N HIS A 51 -2.30 -8.25 -6.75
CA HIS A 51 -2.81 -9.50 -7.31
C HIS A 51 -2.58 -10.63 -6.31
N TYR A 52 -3.68 -11.27 -5.90
CA TYR A 52 -3.67 -12.38 -4.93
C TYR A 52 -3.58 -13.71 -5.69
N GLY A 53 -2.43 -14.36 -5.58
CA GLY A 53 -2.24 -15.76 -5.94
C GLY A 53 -2.47 -16.69 -4.74
N TRP A 54 -2.35 -17.99 -4.99
CA TRP A 54 -2.50 -19.01 -3.95
C TRP A 54 -1.31 -19.03 -2.98
N ASP A 55 -0.11 -18.84 -3.49
CA ASP A 55 1.19 -18.89 -2.80
C ASP A 55 1.89 -17.53 -2.74
N LEU A 56 1.70 -16.71 -3.78
CA LEU A 56 2.33 -15.42 -3.95
C LEU A 56 1.30 -14.28 -4.03
N ILE A 57 1.57 -13.20 -3.30
CA ILE A 57 0.91 -11.92 -3.50
C ILE A 57 1.89 -11.00 -4.23
N HIS A 58 1.47 -10.46 -5.38
CA HIS A 58 2.27 -9.53 -6.16
C HIS A 58 1.69 -8.11 -6.07
N ALA A 59 2.54 -7.13 -5.78
CA ALA A 59 2.22 -5.72 -5.83
C ALA A 59 3.04 -4.99 -6.89
N THR A 60 2.34 -4.24 -7.75
CA THR A 60 2.96 -3.23 -8.61
C THR A 60 2.75 -1.87 -7.94
N LEU A 61 3.81 -1.28 -7.38
CA LEU A 61 3.76 0.04 -6.75
C LEU A 61 4.30 1.09 -7.71
N MET A 62 3.46 2.03 -8.15
CA MET A 62 3.83 3.12 -9.04
C MET A 62 3.86 4.44 -8.27
N ILE A 63 5.04 5.05 -8.16
CA ILE A 63 5.27 6.29 -7.41
C ILE A 63 5.38 7.48 -8.37
N GLU A 64 4.62 8.53 -8.06
CA GLU A 64 4.56 9.78 -8.84
C GLU A 64 5.45 10.89 -8.30
N LYS A 65 5.91 10.78 -7.05
CA LYS A 65 6.78 11.76 -6.37
C LYS A 65 8.17 11.20 -6.10
N ASP A 66 9.12 12.09 -5.80
CA ASP A 66 10.43 11.70 -5.27
C ASP A 66 10.24 11.18 -3.85
N LEU A 67 10.44 9.88 -3.64
CA LEU A 67 10.50 9.26 -2.32
C LEU A 67 11.89 8.66 -2.10
N THR A 68 12.40 8.79 -0.88
CA THR A 68 13.65 8.11 -0.47
C THR A 68 13.42 6.59 -0.41
N SER A 69 14.50 5.81 -0.40
CA SER A 69 14.39 4.34 -0.23
C SER A 69 13.72 3.94 1.09
N GLU A 70 13.91 4.73 2.14
CA GLU A 70 13.27 4.54 3.45
C GLU A 70 11.76 4.79 3.36
N GLN A 71 11.33 5.90 2.75
CA GLN A 71 9.91 6.17 2.53
C GLN A 71 9.25 5.14 1.62
N GLN A 72 9.98 4.58 0.66
CA GLN A 72 9.51 3.47 -0.17
C GLN A 72 9.31 2.20 0.66
N ALA A 73 10.24 1.88 1.57
CA ALA A 73 10.10 0.76 2.49
C ALA A 73 8.90 0.94 3.44
N ASP A 74 8.73 2.14 4.00
CA ASP A 74 7.57 2.48 4.84
C ASP A 74 6.24 2.28 4.11
N LEU A 75 6.17 2.65 2.82
CA LEU A 75 4.97 2.38 2.01
C LEU A 75 4.72 0.89 1.82
N VAL A 76 5.77 0.11 1.57
CA VAL A 76 5.65 -1.36 1.43
C VAL A 76 5.16 -1.98 2.73
N ASP A 77 5.69 -1.55 3.86
CA ASP A 77 5.28 -2.03 5.18
C ASP A 77 3.83 -1.64 5.51
N LEU A 78 3.44 -0.40 5.18
CA LEU A 78 2.05 0.06 5.31
C LEU A 78 1.10 -0.81 4.48
N ILE A 79 1.43 -1.07 3.21
CA ILE A 79 0.61 -1.92 2.33
C ILE A 79 0.51 -3.34 2.91
N ASP A 80 1.62 -3.89 3.42
CA ASP A 80 1.63 -5.22 4.01
C ASP A 80 0.75 -5.32 5.26
N GLN A 81 0.79 -4.32 6.12
CA GLN A 81 0.06 -4.28 7.38
C GLN A 81 -1.43 -4.00 7.17
N ASP A 82 -1.77 -2.97 6.41
CA ASP A 82 -3.14 -2.48 6.29
C ASP A 82 -3.97 -3.27 5.27
N VAL A 83 -3.33 -3.74 4.20
CA VAL A 83 -4.03 -4.38 3.09
C VAL A 83 -3.78 -5.87 3.07
N VAL A 84 -2.52 -6.28 2.90
CA VAL A 84 -2.19 -7.70 2.65
C VAL A 84 -2.59 -8.56 3.85
N SER A 85 -2.22 -8.15 5.06
CA SER A 85 -2.53 -8.87 6.30
C SER A 85 -4.03 -8.92 6.60
N SER A 86 -4.83 -8.00 6.05
CA SER A 86 -6.29 -8.01 6.17
C SER A 86 -6.96 -9.03 5.25
N HIS A 87 -6.33 -9.34 4.11
CA HIS A 87 -6.85 -10.27 3.11
C HIS A 87 -6.47 -11.72 3.44
N LEU A 88 -5.17 -11.96 3.67
CA LEU A 88 -4.64 -13.28 4.01
C LEU A 88 -3.69 -13.14 5.21
N PRO A 89 -3.93 -13.87 6.32
CA PRO A 89 -3.02 -13.85 7.45
C PRO A 89 -1.59 -14.24 7.04
N ARG A 90 -0.58 -13.64 7.68
CA ARG A 90 0.85 -13.89 7.37
C ARG A 90 1.26 -15.36 7.36
N PHE A 91 0.58 -16.25 8.10
CA PHE A 91 0.88 -17.69 8.13
C PHE A 91 0.29 -18.47 6.95
N ALA A 92 -0.60 -17.86 6.16
CA ALA A 92 -1.27 -18.45 5.02
C ALA A 92 -0.67 -18.03 3.66
N ARG A 93 0.36 -17.17 3.69
CA ARG A 93 1.10 -16.71 2.50
C ARG A 93 2.52 -17.24 2.54
N GLU A 94 3.08 -17.62 1.38
CA GLU A 94 4.49 -18.00 1.27
C GLU A 94 5.37 -16.79 0.91
N ASP A 95 4.86 -15.86 0.09
CA ASP A 95 5.65 -14.69 -0.34
C ASP A 95 4.81 -13.43 -0.64
N PHE A 96 5.41 -12.26 -0.42
CA PHE A 96 4.89 -10.94 -0.79
C PHE A 96 5.94 -10.17 -1.59
N LEU A 97 5.76 -10.12 -2.90
CA LEU A 97 6.68 -9.48 -3.83
C LEU A 97 6.15 -8.11 -4.26
N VAL A 98 6.94 -7.06 -4.05
CA VAL A 98 6.63 -5.71 -4.52
C VAL A 98 7.63 -5.27 -5.57
N THR A 99 7.12 -4.83 -6.72
CA THR A 99 7.92 -4.15 -7.74
C THR A 99 7.59 -2.67 -7.75
N VAL A 100 8.60 -1.84 -7.49
CA VAL A 100 8.45 -0.38 -7.41
C VAL A 100 8.86 0.28 -8.74
N PHE A 101 7.94 1.04 -9.30
CA PHE A 101 8.12 1.84 -10.51
C PHE A 101 8.01 3.32 -10.20
N ARG A 102 8.66 4.11 -11.04
CA ARG A 102 8.49 5.55 -11.06
C ARG A 102 7.74 5.95 -12.32
N GLY A 103 6.63 6.66 -12.16
CA GLY A 103 5.74 7.02 -13.25
C GLY A 103 5.05 8.35 -13.04
N LYS A 104 4.27 8.76 -14.03
CA LYS A 104 3.36 9.89 -13.93
C LYS A 104 2.07 9.49 -14.64
N GLU A 105 0.93 9.75 -14.01
CA GLU A 105 -0.35 9.63 -14.73
C GLU A 105 -0.39 10.64 -15.88
N LEU A 106 -0.83 10.17 -17.05
CA LEU A 106 -0.99 10.99 -18.24
C LEU A 106 -2.45 11.39 -18.40
N ASP A 107 -3.29 10.47 -18.86
CA ASP A 107 -4.70 10.69 -19.10
C ASP A 107 -5.50 9.40 -18.80
N PRO A 108 -6.65 9.50 -18.10
CA PRO A 108 -7.58 8.39 -17.97
C PRO A 108 -8.47 8.27 -19.22
N PHE A 109 -8.73 7.04 -19.65
CA PHE A 109 -9.71 6.74 -20.71
C PHE A 109 -10.79 5.84 -20.14
N SER A 110 -12.06 6.18 -20.38
CA SER A 110 -13.23 5.42 -19.96
C SER A 110 -14.10 5.13 -21.18
N ASP A 111 -14.71 3.94 -21.23
CA ASP A 111 -15.70 3.54 -22.24
C ASP A 111 -17.15 3.63 -21.68
N GLY A 112 -17.32 4.28 -20.53
CA GLY A 112 -18.60 4.52 -19.88
C GLY A 112 -19.22 5.87 -20.25
N PRO A 113 -20.54 6.07 -20.02
CA PRO A 113 -21.17 7.37 -20.23
C PRO A 113 -20.49 8.43 -19.36
N ASP A 114 -20.27 9.63 -19.93
CA ASP A 114 -19.71 10.76 -19.19
C ASP A 114 -20.64 11.09 -18.02
N THR A 115 -20.08 11.15 -16.81
CA THR A 115 -20.84 11.44 -15.58
C THR A 115 -21.40 12.86 -15.56
N GLU A 116 -21.05 13.71 -16.53
CA GLU A 116 -21.58 15.06 -16.69
C GLU A 116 -23.05 15.07 -17.17
N ASP A 117 -23.57 13.96 -17.70
CA ASP A 117 -24.96 13.84 -18.18
C ASP A 117 -25.93 13.28 -17.11
N MET A 118 -25.47 13.03 -15.87
CA MET A 118 -26.28 12.36 -14.83
C MET A 118 -26.97 13.31 -13.83
N ASP A 119 -26.79 14.64 -13.97
CA ASP A 119 -27.34 15.64 -13.05
C ASP A 119 -28.71 16.23 -13.50
N GLU A 120 -29.33 15.74 -14.59
CA GLU A 120 -30.57 16.32 -15.16
C GLU A 120 -31.89 15.59 -14.80
N GLU A 121 -31.89 14.46 -14.08
CA GLU A 121 -33.15 13.71 -13.80
C GLU A 121 -33.39 13.37 -12.32
N GLU A 122 -33.57 14.37 -11.44
CA GLU A 122 -34.40 14.18 -10.23
C GLU A 122 -35.20 15.47 -9.88
N GLU A 123 -36.24 15.76 -10.66
CA GLU A 123 -37.40 16.55 -10.19
C GLU A 123 -38.69 15.76 -10.52
N TYR A 124 -39.21 15.03 -9.53
CA TYR A 124 -40.56 14.44 -9.55
C TYR A 124 -41.28 14.70 -8.22
#